data_AF-A0A7N2MFG3-F1
#
_entry.id   AF-A0A7N2MFG3-F1
#
_cell.length_a   1.000
_cell.length_b   1.000
_cell.length_c   1.000
_cell.angle_alpha   90.00
_cell.angle_beta   90.00
_cell.angle_gamma   90.00
#
_symmetry.space_group_name_H-M   'P 1'
#
loop_
_entity.id
_entity.type
_entity.pdbx_description
1 polymer ?
#
loop_
_entity_poly.entity_id
_entity_poly.type
_entity_poly.pdbx_seq_one_letter_code
_entity_poly.pdbx_strand_id
1 'polypeptide(L)'
;MELAEPSIRDAFVSCIQQGADRVIVSPFFLFPGRHWHQDIPSLAAEAAKEHPDVSYIVTAPLGLHDLLVDVVNDRIKHCLNHVAGDADECAACASTSKCLDKAAVVSDAESKSEEFSNPWRLCTVTQVEELKILIRMFPIWATGIVFSAIYA
;
A
#
# COMPACT_ATOMS: atom_id res chain seq x y z
N MET A 1 4.48 22.46 4.26
CA MET A 1 4.14 21.06 4.56
C MET A 1 5.10 20.59 5.63
N GLU A 2 4.80 20.97 6.87
CA GLU A 2 5.44 20.51 8.11
C GLU A 2 4.23 20.40 9.07
N LEU A 3 3.42 19.34 8.91
CA LEU A 3 2.17 19.16 9.67
C LEU A 3 2.39 18.34 10.96
N ALA A 4 3.63 17.95 11.23
CA ALA A 4 4.00 17.14 12.38
C ALA A 4 5.23 17.77 13.04
N GLU A 5 5.20 17.85 14.36
CA GLU A 5 6.37 18.16 15.18
C GLU A 5 7.21 16.89 15.39
N PRO A 6 8.54 17.01 15.56
CA PRO A 6 9.34 18.24 15.50
C PRO A 6 9.53 18.77 14.07
N SER A 7 9.76 20.09 13.93
CA SER A 7 10.07 20.69 12.63
C SER A 7 11.49 20.35 12.15
N ILE A 8 11.78 20.57 10.86
CA ILE A 8 13.15 20.42 10.32
C ILE A 8 14.16 21.26 11.11
N ARG A 9 13.80 22.49 11.49
CA ARG A 9 14.68 23.35 12.29
C ARG A 9 14.96 22.74 13.66
N ASP A 10 13.93 22.27 14.35
CA ASP A 10 14.08 21.68 15.69
C ASP A 10 14.94 20.41 15.64
N ALA A 11 14.71 19.56 14.64
CA ALA A 11 15.52 18.37 14.43
C ALA A 11 16.99 18.71 14.12
N PHE A 12 17.23 19.72 13.28
CA PHE A 12 18.58 20.18 12.94
C PHE A 12 19.33 20.68 14.18
N VAL A 13 18.69 21.55 14.98
CA VAL A 13 19.26 22.06 16.23
C VAL A 13 19.52 20.94 17.23
N SER A 14 18.61 19.97 17.34
CA SER A 14 18.79 18.81 18.22
C SER A 14 20.02 17.99 17.84
N CYS A 15 20.26 17.75 16.54
CA CYS A 15 21.48 17.07 16.07
C CYS A 15 22.75 17.83 16.49
N ILE A 16 22.74 19.17 16.38
CA ILE A 16 23.89 20.00 16.77
C ILE A 16 24.12 19.97 18.27
N GLN A 17 23.04 20.05 19.07
CA GLN A 17 23.13 19.94 20.53
C GLN A 17 23.71 18.59 20.99
N GLN A 18 23.56 17.55 20.16
CA GLN A 18 24.17 16.24 20.38
C GLN A 18 25.64 16.16 19.89
N GLY A 19 26.20 17.24 19.36
CA GLY A 19 27.59 17.34 18.95
C GLY A 19 27.86 17.01 17.47
N ALA A 20 26.83 17.01 16.61
CA ALA A 20 27.03 16.77 15.18
C ALA A 20 27.74 17.93 14.48
N ASP A 21 28.79 17.62 13.74
CA ASP A 21 29.52 18.51 12.82
C ASP A 21 28.99 18.44 11.37
N ARG A 22 28.14 17.43 11.10
CA ARG A 22 27.45 17.23 9.83
C ARG A 22 26.02 16.74 10.02
N VAL A 23 25.06 17.37 9.31
CA VAL A 23 23.65 16.98 9.30
C VAL A 23 23.25 16.46 7.90
N ILE A 24 22.69 15.24 7.85
CA ILE A 24 22.17 14.64 6.61
C ILE A 24 20.65 14.64 6.68
N VAL A 25 20.01 15.45 5.82
CA VAL A 25 18.56 15.53 5.72
C VAL A 25 18.10 14.54 4.65
N SER A 26 17.56 13.40 5.08
CA SER A 26 17.08 12.35 4.19
C SER A 26 15.55 12.32 4.10
N PRO A 27 14.93 12.82 3.01
CA PRO A 27 13.49 12.87 2.88
C PRO A 27 12.89 11.47 2.66
N PHE A 28 11.90 11.11 3.48
CA PHE A 28 11.18 9.84 3.35
C PHE A 28 10.07 9.93 2.29
N PHE A 29 10.46 10.08 1.02
CA PHE A 29 9.55 10.12 -0.13
C PHE A 29 9.87 9.01 -1.12
N LEU A 30 8.85 8.37 -1.69
CA LEU A 30 9.03 7.37 -2.74
C LEU A 30 9.37 7.99 -4.09
N PHE A 31 8.85 9.18 -4.41
CA PHE A 31 9.08 9.84 -5.69
C PHE A 31 9.35 11.34 -5.50
N PRO A 32 10.15 11.95 -6.40
CA PRO A 32 10.38 13.39 -6.36
C PRO A 32 9.08 14.14 -6.69
N GLY A 33 8.68 15.06 -5.81
CA GLY A 33 7.54 15.94 -5.99
C GLY A 33 7.93 17.42 -6.02
N ARG A 34 6.94 18.30 -6.25
CA ARG A 34 7.15 19.77 -6.26
C ARG A 34 7.71 20.28 -4.92
N HIS A 35 7.32 19.66 -3.81
CA HIS A 35 7.77 19.99 -2.46
C HIS A 35 9.22 19.56 -2.16
N TRP A 36 9.74 18.52 -2.81
CA TRP A 36 11.11 18.06 -2.60
C TRP A 36 12.15 19.02 -3.21
N HIS A 37 11.84 19.62 -4.35
CA HIS A 37 12.80 20.48 -5.06
C HIS A 37 13.09 21.82 -4.39
N GLN A 38 12.19 22.31 -3.51
CA GLN A 38 12.22 23.69 -3.02
C GLN A 38 12.08 23.77 -1.51
N ASP A 39 11.05 23.15 -0.93
CA ASP A 39 10.70 23.38 0.48
C ASP A 39 11.75 22.79 1.42
N ILE A 40 12.11 21.51 1.26
CA ILE A 40 13.08 20.83 2.14
C ILE A 40 14.48 21.48 2.04
N PRO A 41 15.04 21.75 0.84
CA PRO A 41 16.29 22.48 0.75
C PRO A 41 16.25 23.87 1.36
N SER A 42 15.14 24.61 1.19
CA SER A 42 14.98 25.95 1.77
C SER A 42 14.98 25.91 3.30
N LEU A 43 14.20 25.00 3.90
CA LEU A 43 14.11 24.85 5.36
C LEU A 43 15.43 24.38 5.97
N ALA A 44 16.12 23.43 5.32
CA ALA A 44 17.45 22.98 5.76
C ALA A 44 18.49 24.10 5.65
N ALA A 45 18.45 24.89 4.58
CA ALA A 45 19.34 26.04 4.41
C ALA A 45 19.07 27.15 5.43
N GLU A 46 17.80 27.40 5.78
CA GLU A 46 17.42 28.35 6.83
C GLU A 46 17.94 27.92 8.19
N ALA A 47 17.76 26.65 8.58
CA ALA A 47 18.31 26.12 9.82
C ALA A 47 19.85 26.20 9.87
N ALA A 48 20.52 25.92 8.75
CA ALA A 48 21.97 25.99 8.66
C ALA A 48 22.54 27.42 8.78
N LYS A 49 21.78 28.48 8.45
CA LYS A 49 22.25 29.87 8.61
C LYS A 49 22.55 30.22 10.07
N GLU A 50 21.85 29.60 11.02
CA GLU A 50 22.07 29.80 12.46
C GLU A 50 23.32 29.08 12.97
N HIS A 51 23.88 28.16 12.18
CA HIS A 51 25.00 27.28 12.56
C HIS A 51 26.03 27.13 11.43
N PRO A 52 26.81 28.18 11.12
CA PRO A 52 27.73 28.21 9.97
C PRO A 52 28.89 27.20 10.06
N ASP A 53 29.22 26.71 11.25
CA ASP A 53 30.30 25.73 11.47
C ASP A 53 29.86 24.28 11.18
N VAL A 54 28.57 24.04 10.93
CA VAL A 54 28.00 22.70 10.71
C VAL A 54 27.71 22.50 9.23
N SER A 55 28.28 21.44 8.65
CA SER A 55 28.03 21.09 7.25
C SER A 55 26.69 20.35 7.10
N TYR A 56 25.99 20.52 5.96
CA TYR A 56 24.76 19.77 5.71
C TYR A 56 24.62 19.30 4.27
N ILE A 57 23.80 18.27 4.07
CA ILE A 57 23.39 17.78 2.74
C ILE A 57 21.93 17.32 2.79
N VAL A 58 21.18 17.63 1.73
CA VAL A 58 19.85 17.07 1.49
C VAL A 58 19.98 15.96 0.46
N THR A 59 19.55 14.75 0.81
CA THR A 59 19.70 13.59 -0.08
C THR A 59 18.55 13.49 -1.09
N ALA A 60 18.77 12.66 -2.11
CA ALA A 60 17.69 12.23 -2.99
C ALA A 60 16.61 11.49 -2.17
N PRO A 61 15.33 11.56 -2.59
CA PRO A 61 14.29 10.72 -2.02
C PRO A 61 14.58 9.25 -2.36
N LEU A 62 13.86 8.32 -1.74
CA LEU A 62 14.07 6.89 -1.97
C LEU A 62 14.03 6.51 -3.46
N GLY A 63 13.11 7.13 -4.21
CA GLY A 63 13.06 7.00 -5.66
C GLY A 63 12.79 5.58 -6.12
N LEU A 64 13.26 5.27 -7.34
CA LEU A 64 13.30 3.91 -7.85
C LEU A 64 14.57 3.23 -7.34
N HIS A 65 14.40 2.28 -6.42
CA HIS A 65 15.48 1.51 -5.85
C HIS A 65 15.10 0.02 -5.86
N ASP A 66 16.03 -0.87 -6.19
CA ASP A 66 15.74 -2.30 -6.37
C ASP A 66 15.12 -2.93 -5.11
N LEU A 67 15.63 -2.57 -3.93
CA LEU A 67 15.03 -3.01 -2.66
C LEU A 67 13.56 -2.59 -2.47
N LEU A 68 13.09 -1.50 -3.07
CA LEU A 68 11.66 -1.16 -3.03
C LEU A 68 10.84 -2.10 -3.93
N VAL A 69 11.42 -2.55 -5.05
CA VAL A 69 10.81 -3.56 -5.91
C VAL A 69 10.72 -4.89 -5.15
N ASP A 70 11.76 -5.25 -4.39
CA ASP A 70 11.73 -6.45 -3.54
C ASP A 70 10.63 -6.37 -2.49
N VAL A 71 10.47 -5.21 -1.81
CA VAL A 71 9.36 -5.00 -0.86
C VAL A 71 8.00 -5.14 -1.54
N VAL A 72 7.83 -4.64 -2.76
CA VAL A 72 6.59 -4.81 -3.53
C VAL A 72 6.37 -6.29 -3.87
N ASN A 73 7.41 -6.99 -4.33
CA ASN A 73 7.36 -8.41 -4.64
C ASN A 73 6.99 -9.25 -3.42
N ASP A 74 7.59 -8.96 -2.26
CA ASP A 74 7.31 -9.67 -1.02
C ASP A 74 5.88 -9.45 -0.55
N ARG A 75 5.35 -8.23 -0.69
CA ARG A 75 3.94 -7.94 -0.44
C ARG A 75 3.01 -8.74 -1.37
N ILE A 76 3.33 -8.80 -2.66
CA ILE A 76 2.54 -9.58 -3.63
C ILE A 76 2.58 -11.08 -3.28
N LYS A 77 3.78 -11.64 -3.03
CA LYS A 77 3.95 -13.04 -2.63
C LYS A 77 3.16 -13.38 -1.36
N HIS A 78 3.20 -12.51 -0.37
CA HIS A 78 2.41 -12.69 0.85
C HIS A 78 0.91 -12.75 0.55
N CYS A 79 0.39 -11.85 -0.30
CA CYS A 79 -1.01 -11.90 -0.72
C CYS A 79 -1.35 -13.17 -1.50
N LEU A 80 -0.46 -13.64 -2.39
CA LEU A 80 -0.66 -14.90 -3.12
C LEU A 80 -0.72 -16.11 -2.16
N ASN A 81 0.20 -16.18 -1.19
CA ASN A 81 0.19 -17.23 -0.16
C ASN A 81 -1.08 -17.17 0.70
N HIS A 82 -1.56 -15.97 1.03
CA HIS A 82 -2.80 -15.81 1.78
C HIS A 82 -4.01 -16.37 1.00
N VAL A 83 -4.10 -16.06 -0.30
CA VAL A 83 -5.19 -16.58 -1.16
C VAL A 83 -5.10 -18.11 -1.31
N ALA A 84 -3.89 -18.67 -1.41
CA ALA A 84 -3.67 -20.12 -1.42
C ALA A 84 -4.04 -20.79 -0.07
N GLY A 85 -4.08 -20.02 1.03
CA GLY A 85 -4.38 -20.51 2.38
C GLY A 85 -3.14 -20.85 3.21
N ASP A 86 -1.95 -20.49 2.73
CA ASP A 86 -0.65 -20.78 3.36
C ASP A 86 -0.16 -19.63 4.27
N ALA A 87 -0.87 -18.51 4.30
CA ALA A 87 -0.55 -17.36 5.15
C ALA A 87 -1.81 -16.69 5.72
N ASP A 88 -1.67 -16.08 6.90
CA ASP A 88 -2.71 -15.25 7.50
C ASP A 88 -2.94 -13.96 6.69
N GLU A 89 -4.11 -13.36 6.89
CA GLU A 89 -4.48 -12.13 6.22
C GLU A 89 -3.66 -10.93 6.71
N CYS A 90 -3.17 -10.13 5.77
CA CYS A 90 -2.46 -8.90 6.06
C CYS A 90 -3.42 -7.83 6.63
N ALA A 91 -3.03 -7.15 7.71
CA ALA A 91 -3.88 -6.11 8.34
C ALA A 91 -4.26 -4.96 7.38
N ALA A 92 -3.36 -4.61 6.46
CA ALA A 92 -3.63 -3.60 5.42
C ALA A 92 -4.57 -4.11 4.31
N CYS A 93 -4.73 -5.43 4.18
CA CYS A 93 -5.51 -6.12 3.14
C CYS A 93 -6.87 -6.60 3.68
N ALA A 94 -7.09 -6.50 5.00
CA ALA A 94 -8.17 -7.18 5.71
C ALA A 94 -9.60 -6.79 5.33
N SER A 95 -9.76 -5.76 4.50
CA SER A 95 -11.04 -5.21 4.07
C SER A 95 -11.28 -5.31 2.56
N THR A 96 -10.32 -5.83 1.78
CA THR A 96 -10.36 -5.65 0.32
C THR A 96 -11.23 -6.67 -0.41
N SER A 97 -11.27 -7.96 -0.03
CA SER A 97 -12.28 -8.92 -0.53
C SER A 97 -12.10 -10.36 0.00
N LYS A 98 -12.75 -10.69 1.11
CA LYS A 98 -12.52 -11.91 1.90
C LYS A 98 -13.01 -13.26 1.35
N CYS A 99 -13.75 -13.32 0.24
CA CYS A 99 -14.45 -14.59 -0.07
C CYS A 99 -14.57 -14.99 -1.54
N LEU A 100 -14.48 -14.05 -2.49
CA LEU A 100 -14.80 -14.36 -3.89
C LEU A 100 -13.56 -14.46 -4.80
N ASP A 101 -12.41 -13.91 -4.40
CA ASP A 101 -11.17 -14.00 -5.19
C ASP A 101 -10.52 -15.39 -5.11
N LYS A 102 -10.85 -16.17 -4.08
CA LYS A 102 -10.40 -17.55 -3.93
C LYS A 102 -10.91 -18.48 -5.04
N ALA A 103 -11.98 -18.10 -5.75
CA ALA A 103 -12.51 -18.83 -6.90
C ALA A 103 -11.74 -18.58 -8.21
N ALA A 104 -10.81 -17.61 -8.23
CA ALA A 104 -10.05 -17.21 -9.42
C ALA A 104 -8.55 -17.57 -9.34
N VAL A 105 -8.09 -18.21 -8.26
CA VAL A 105 -6.68 -18.57 -8.04
C VAL A 105 -6.52 -20.08 -7.94
N VAL A 106 -5.74 -20.67 -8.85
CA VAL A 106 -5.31 -22.07 -8.78
C VAL A 106 -4.41 -22.24 -7.56
N SER A 107 -4.74 -23.17 -6.66
CA SER A 107 -3.94 -23.45 -5.45
C SER A 107 -3.04 -24.67 -5.68
N ASP A 108 -1.78 -24.62 -5.24
CA ASP A 108 -0.76 -25.66 -5.47
C ASP A 108 -1.06 -27.04 -4.86
N ALA A 109 -2.12 -27.13 -4.03
CA ALA A 109 -2.70 -28.39 -3.56
C ALA A 109 -3.22 -29.30 -4.69
N GLU A 110 -3.33 -28.79 -5.93
CA GLU A 110 -3.78 -29.54 -7.11
C GLU A 110 -2.65 -30.25 -7.88
N SER A 111 -1.38 -30.06 -7.49
CA SER A 111 -0.22 -30.65 -8.19
C SER A 111 -0.03 -32.17 -7.96
N LYS A 112 -0.82 -32.81 -7.08
CA LYS A 112 -0.67 -34.24 -6.74
C LYS A 112 -1.81 -35.15 -7.19
N SER A 113 -2.82 -34.65 -7.89
CA SER A 113 -3.87 -35.50 -8.47
C SER A 113 -4.00 -35.24 -9.96
N GLU A 114 -3.31 -36.06 -10.77
CA GLU A 114 -3.73 -36.34 -12.14
C GLU A 114 -5.13 -36.95 -12.10
N GLU A 115 -6.20 -36.13 -12.08
CA GLU A 115 -7.50 -36.50 -12.64
C GLU A 115 -8.50 -35.34 -12.56
N PHE A 116 -8.98 -34.92 -13.74
CA PHE A 116 -10.13 -34.05 -14.02
C PHE A 116 -10.08 -32.60 -13.48
N SER A 117 -9.66 -31.68 -14.37
CA SER A 117 -10.04 -30.27 -14.33
C SER A 117 -11.57 -30.16 -14.22
N ASN A 118 -12.08 -29.84 -13.04
CA ASN A 118 -13.50 -29.60 -12.83
C ASN A 118 -13.84 -28.14 -13.21
N PRO A 119 -14.59 -27.88 -14.30
CA PRO A 119 -14.90 -26.52 -14.77
C PRO A 119 -15.71 -25.68 -13.77
N TRP A 120 -16.32 -26.35 -12.79
CA TRP A 120 -17.14 -25.75 -11.74
C TRP A 120 -16.34 -25.23 -10.54
N ARG A 121 -15.00 -25.32 -10.56
CA ARG A 121 -14.13 -24.91 -9.43
C ARG A 121 -13.22 -23.71 -9.71
N LEU A 122 -13.08 -23.27 -10.96
CA LEU A 122 -12.30 -22.09 -11.35
C LEU A 122 -13.16 -21.14 -12.20
N CYS A 123 -13.50 -19.98 -11.65
CA CYS A 123 -14.16 -18.91 -12.38
C CYS A 123 -13.11 -17.90 -12.85
N THR A 124 -13.27 -17.35 -14.06
CA THR A 124 -12.40 -16.26 -14.50
C THR A 124 -12.65 -15.02 -13.64
N VAL A 125 -11.65 -14.15 -13.51
CA VAL A 125 -11.73 -12.90 -12.73
C VAL A 125 -12.98 -12.07 -13.11
N THR A 126 -13.33 -12.06 -14.40
CA THR A 126 -14.53 -11.39 -14.91
C THR A 126 -15.84 -11.99 -14.37
N GLN A 127 -15.96 -13.31 -14.28
CA GLN A 127 -17.17 -13.95 -13.73
C GLN A 127 -17.33 -13.69 -12.23
N VAL A 128 -16.21 -13.59 -11.51
CA VAL A 128 -16.20 -13.24 -10.09
C VAL A 128 -16.68 -11.80 -9.89
N GLU A 129 -16.24 -10.87 -10.74
CA GLU A 129 -16.68 -9.47 -10.69
C GLU A 129 -18.16 -9.30 -11.07
N GLU A 130 -18.64 -9.98 -12.10
CA GLU A 130 -20.05 -9.98 -12.47
C GLU A 130 -20.94 -10.50 -11.34
N LEU A 131 -20.53 -11.58 -10.67
CA LEU A 131 -21.26 -12.11 -9.51
C LEU A 131 -21.24 -11.14 -8.32
N LYS A 132 -20.11 -10.46 -8.05
CA LYS A 132 -20.00 -9.42 -7.02
C LYS A 132 -20.96 -8.25 -7.29
N ILE A 133 -21.16 -7.88 -8.56
CA ILE A 133 -22.11 -6.82 -8.97
C ILE A 133 -23.54 -7.29 -8.72
N LEU A 134 -23.89 -8.52 -9.13
CA LEU A 134 -25.22 -9.10 -8.91
C LEU A 134 -25.59 -9.19 -7.42
N ILE A 135 -24.65 -9.64 -6.57
CA ILE A 135 -24.86 -9.70 -5.11
C ILE A 135 -25.10 -8.30 -4.54
N ARG A 136 -24.38 -7.29 -5.01
CA ARG A 136 -24.57 -5.89 -4.58
C ARG A 136 -25.89 -5.29 -5.08
N MET A 137 -26.42 -5.78 -6.20
CA MET A 137 -27.71 -5.36 -6.72
C MET A 137 -28.88 -6.05 -6.02
N PHE A 138 -28.69 -7.24 -5.42
CA PHE A 138 -29.74 -8.03 -4.75
C PHE A 138 -30.71 -7.25 -3.85
N PRO A 139 -30.29 -6.26 -3.02
CA PRO A 139 -31.21 -5.48 -2.20
C PRO A 139 -32.25 -4.68 -3.01
N ILE A 140 -31.91 -4.24 -4.23
CA ILE A 140 -32.81 -3.50 -5.13
C ILE A 140 -33.87 -4.42 -5.73
N TRP A 141 -33.49 -5.64 -6.09
CA TRP A 141 -34.42 -6.63 -6.65
C TRP A 141 -35.35 -7.18 -5.55
N ALA A 142 -34.82 -7.40 -4.35
CA ALA A 142 -35.57 -7.87 -3.20
C ALA A 142 -36.70 -6.89 -2.82
N THR A 143 -36.42 -5.58 -2.77
CA THR A 143 -37.46 -4.57 -2.49
C THR A 143 -38.52 -4.51 -3.57
N GLY A 144 -38.14 -4.66 -4.85
CA GLY A 144 -39.07 -4.74 -5.97
C GLY A 144 -40.00 -5.96 -5.93
N ILE A 145 -39.46 -7.14 -5.59
CA ILE A 145 -40.25 -8.38 -5.46
C ILE A 145 -41.22 -8.26 -4.28
N VAL A 146 -40.76 -7.76 -3.13
CA VAL A 146 -41.62 -7.56 -1.95
C VAL A 146 -42.74 -6.56 -2.24
N PHE A 147 -42.42 -5.44 -2.91
CA PHE A 147 -43.43 -4.45 -3.32
C PHE A 147 -44.46 -5.07 -4.28
N SER A 148 -44.02 -5.85 -5.27
CA SER A 148 -44.91 -6.54 -6.21
C SER A 148 -45.76 -7.61 -5.53
N ALA A 149 -45.26 -8.29 -4.50
CA ALA A 149 -46.00 -9.33 -3.79
C ALA A 149 -47.02 -8.77 -2.78
N ILE A 150 -46.82 -7.55 -2.28
CA ILE A 150 -47.74 -6.87 -1.35
C ILE A 150 -48.90 -6.20 -2.12
N TYR A 151 -48.66 -5.74 -3.34
CA TYR A 151 -49.63 -4.98 -4.15
C TYR A 151 -50.24 -5.75 -5.34
N ALA A 152 -49.96 -7.06 -5.46
CA ALA A 152 -50.64 -7.98 -6.38
C ALA A 152 -51.77 -8.72 -5.66
#